data_AF-A0A2V3IRF0-F1
#
_entry.id   AF-A0A2V3IRF0-F1
#
_cell.length_a   1.000
_cell.length_b   1.000
_cell.length_c   1.000
_cell.angle_alpha   90.00
_cell.angle_beta   90.00
_cell.angle_gamma   90.00
#
_symmetry.space_group_name_H-M   'P 1'
#
loop_
_entity.id
_entity.type
_entity.pdbx_description
1 polymer ?
#
loop_
_entity_poly.entity_id
_entity_poly.type
_entity_poly.pdbx_seq_one_letter_code
_entity_poly.pdbx_strand_id
1 'polypeptide(L)'
;MNTPSSKGKKKTIVDPSVWESCEVGGKEATVQKTKVSSMRSSLFKKKKAQKHDAIYGIKGERDHDPIFSLPVEVEALQVPFQHDTISLDYCDYGKANKKLWPKDIFAVVHNALRSELKDLSVLLRALKKVGPQLRVGDFSVIRPWWQVCSGVILDYIDAEEKYLIPWIEKAIEGQEASLKPSGQFFSEMGKKRAEIRGVVHDATNMLKDFCDAPDPTKGLAKMSNAQRAIMLMGCFDALVFRLGLYMTKEEEIFPEVLEGHYTSEKKERDQIIGKMVKFYVKKGRRCDSMLVLLTRWMTDVKTQKSFKKALLDVHDCNYKFLQTNFEVTHAGFVQQFRVRAGLQES
;
A
#
# COMPACT_ATOMS: atom_id res chain seq x y z
N MET A 1 51.84 -38.65 11.28
CA MET A 1 50.96 -39.35 12.25
C MET A 1 50.55 -38.33 13.30
N ASN A 2 49.30 -37.90 13.31
CA ASN A 2 48.72 -37.06 14.37
C ASN A 2 47.25 -37.46 14.53
N THR A 3 46.92 -37.91 15.73
CA THR A 3 45.60 -38.33 16.21
C THR A 3 44.65 -37.14 16.43
N PRO A 4 43.34 -37.27 16.16
CA PRO A 4 42.35 -36.24 16.48
C PRO A 4 41.78 -36.41 17.89
N SER A 5 41.65 -35.31 18.62
CA SER A 5 41.03 -35.22 19.95
C SER A 5 39.52 -34.94 19.84
N SER A 6 38.71 -35.85 20.38
CA SER A 6 37.26 -35.74 20.54
C SER A 6 36.86 -35.01 21.83
N LYS A 7 35.99 -34.00 21.74
CA LYS A 7 35.16 -33.46 22.83
C LYS A 7 33.76 -33.27 22.23
N GLY A 8 32.62 -33.65 22.80
CA GLY A 8 32.22 -34.20 24.09
C GLY A 8 30.72 -33.85 24.20
N LYS A 9 29.83 -34.84 24.02
CA LYS A 9 28.37 -34.64 24.05
C LYS A 9 27.88 -34.47 25.50
N LYS A 10 27.27 -33.34 25.84
CA LYS A 10 26.53 -33.15 27.11
C LYS A 10 25.16 -33.81 27.00
N LYS A 11 24.89 -34.79 27.87
CA LYS A 11 23.55 -35.31 28.17
C LYS A 11 22.88 -34.37 29.17
N THR A 12 21.66 -33.95 28.87
CA THR A 12 20.79 -33.26 29.84
C THR A 12 19.86 -34.29 30.46
N ILE A 13 19.94 -34.43 31.78
CA ILE A 13 19.04 -35.23 32.61
C ILE A 13 17.80 -34.36 32.89
N VAL A 14 16.60 -34.91 32.71
CA VAL A 14 15.32 -34.24 33.04
C VAL A 14 14.69 -34.99 34.21
N ASP A 15 14.36 -34.22 35.24
CA ASP A 15 13.74 -34.63 36.50
C ASP A 15 12.21 -34.79 36.32
N PRO A 16 11.59 -35.93 36.67
CA PRO A 16 10.16 -36.14 36.55
C PRO A 16 9.47 -35.97 37.92
N SER A 17 9.11 -34.76 38.29
CA SER A 17 8.14 -34.56 39.38
C SER A 17 7.27 -33.33 39.14
N VAL A 18 5.97 -33.54 39.40
CA VAL A 18 4.82 -32.62 39.38
C VAL A 18 3.84 -32.96 38.25
N TRP A 19 3.00 -33.94 38.54
CA TRP A 19 1.72 -34.20 37.86
C TRP A 19 0.63 -33.70 38.80
N GLU A 20 -0.03 -32.61 38.44
CA GLU A 20 -1.33 -32.24 39.01
C GLU A 20 -2.39 -32.46 37.93
N SER A 21 -3.26 -33.43 38.19
CA SER A 21 -4.40 -33.80 37.38
C SER A 21 -5.60 -32.93 37.74
N CYS A 22 -6.17 -32.25 36.75
CA CYS A 22 -7.53 -31.71 36.80
C CYS A 22 -8.30 -32.28 35.61
N GLU A 23 -9.29 -33.14 35.91
CA GLU A 23 -10.25 -33.66 34.96
C GLU A 23 -11.35 -32.62 34.71
N VAL A 24 -11.52 -32.18 33.46
CA VAL A 24 -12.82 -31.73 32.93
C VAL A 24 -12.91 -32.11 31.45
N GLY A 25 -13.82 -33.03 31.14
CA GLY A 25 -14.58 -33.06 29.88
C GLY A 25 -13.81 -33.28 28.57
N GLY A 26 -13.47 -34.54 28.29
CA GLY A 26 -13.58 -35.17 26.97
C GLY A 26 -13.18 -34.36 25.73
N LYS A 27 -11.87 -34.31 25.46
CA LYS A 27 -11.21 -34.51 24.14
C LYS A 27 -9.71 -34.20 24.32
N GLU A 28 -8.89 -35.24 24.26
CA GLU A 28 -7.43 -35.11 24.29
C GLU A 28 -6.95 -34.38 23.02
N ALA A 29 -6.48 -33.16 23.19
CA ALA A 29 -5.62 -32.49 22.23
C ALA A 29 -4.26 -32.27 22.90
N THR A 30 -3.27 -33.07 22.50
CA THR A 30 -1.89 -32.99 22.97
C THR A 30 -1.25 -31.69 22.46
N VAL A 31 -1.29 -30.63 23.25
CA VAL A 31 -0.58 -29.38 22.96
C VAL A 31 0.83 -29.46 23.55
N GLN A 32 1.83 -29.67 22.69
CA GLN A 32 3.23 -29.41 23.05
C GLN A 32 3.39 -27.92 23.35
N LYS A 33 3.48 -27.55 24.63
CA LYS A 33 3.94 -26.22 25.05
C LYS A 33 5.43 -26.11 24.79
N THR A 34 5.81 -25.56 23.63
CA THR A 34 7.18 -25.12 23.38
C THR A 34 7.47 -23.92 24.29
N LYS A 35 8.38 -24.14 25.24
CA LYS A 35 8.93 -23.12 26.13
C LYS A 35 9.68 -22.11 25.26
N VAL A 36 9.08 -20.94 25.00
CA VAL A 36 9.80 -19.82 24.36
C VAL A 36 10.80 -19.28 25.37
N SER A 37 12.02 -19.81 25.32
CA SER A 37 13.14 -19.26 26.06
C SER A 37 13.48 -17.91 25.47
N SER A 38 13.33 -16.87 26.28
CA SER A 38 13.87 -15.52 26.11
C SER A 38 15.30 -15.55 25.54
N MET A 39 15.42 -15.37 24.22
CA MET A 39 16.67 -15.01 23.58
C MET A 39 16.74 -13.48 23.53
N ARG A 40 17.45 -12.92 24.52
CA ARG A 40 17.99 -11.56 24.46
C ARG A 40 18.86 -11.44 23.22
N SER A 41 18.39 -10.74 22.19
CA SER A 41 19.23 -10.23 21.09
C SER A 41 19.77 -8.86 21.46
N SER A 42 20.93 -8.88 22.10
CA SER A 42 21.84 -7.73 22.20
C SER A 42 22.43 -7.44 20.82
N LEU A 43 21.72 -6.74 19.93
CA LEU A 43 22.27 -6.30 18.64
C LEU A 43 21.44 -5.16 18.00
N PHE A 44 21.25 -4.06 18.72
CA PHE A 44 20.98 -2.76 18.10
C PHE A 44 21.84 -1.69 18.78
N LYS A 45 23.06 -1.50 18.25
CA LYS A 45 23.82 -0.27 18.50
C LYS A 45 23.02 0.89 17.92
N LYS A 46 22.71 1.87 18.79
CA LYS A 46 22.16 3.19 18.48
C LYS A 46 22.75 3.74 17.18
N LYS A 47 21.99 3.73 16.09
CA LYS A 47 22.23 4.60 14.95
C LYS A 47 21.41 5.88 15.16
N LYS A 48 22.14 7.00 15.18
CA LYS A 48 21.63 8.37 15.28
C LYS A 48 20.37 8.55 14.44
N ALA A 49 19.35 9.17 15.03
CA ALA A 49 18.22 9.75 14.33
C ALA A 49 18.73 10.60 13.17
N GLN A 50 18.46 10.15 11.94
CA GLN A 50 18.78 10.86 10.72
C GLN A 50 17.65 11.87 10.51
N LYS A 51 17.94 13.16 10.71
CA LYS A 51 17.04 14.27 10.39
C LYS A 51 16.61 14.14 8.92
N HIS A 52 15.34 13.84 8.67
CA HIS A 52 14.73 13.75 7.35
C HIS A 52 13.93 15.01 6.97
N ASP A 53 14.21 16.16 7.59
CA ASP A 53 13.46 17.42 7.38
C ASP A 53 14.13 18.40 6.40
N ALA A 54 15.02 17.95 5.51
CA ALA A 54 15.83 18.87 4.69
C ALA A 54 15.85 18.63 3.17
N ILE A 55 14.89 17.89 2.60
CA ILE A 55 14.89 17.58 1.14
C ILE A 55 13.75 18.24 0.36
N TYR A 56 12.85 19.00 1.00
CA TYR A 56 11.84 19.77 0.27
C TYR A 56 11.88 21.23 0.72
N GLY A 57 12.76 21.99 0.06
CA GLY A 57 12.84 23.45 0.15
C GLY A 57 11.63 24.14 -0.48
N ILE A 58 10.42 23.81 -0.03
CA ILE A 58 9.22 24.58 -0.33
C ILE A 58 8.99 25.48 0.88
N LYS A 59 9.81 26.53 1.00
CA LYS A 59 9.46 27.72 1.78
C LYS A 59 8.58 28.59 0.89
N GLY A 60 7.32 28.19 0.78
CA GLY A 60 6.23 29.07 0.43
C GLY A 60 5.20 28.89 1.52
N GLU A 61 4.79 29.97 2.16
CA GLU A 61 3.49 30.01 2.83
C GLU A 61 2.49 29.48 1.82
N ARG A 62 2.04 28.23 2.02
CA ARG A 62 0.86 27.75 1.34
C ARG A 62 -0.27 28.53 1.99
N ASP A 63 -0.71 29.59 1.31
CA ASP A 63 -2.10 29.99 1.36
C ASP A 63 -2.88 28.73 1.01
N HIS A 64 -3.25 28.00 2.06
CA HIS A 64 -4.18 26.91 1.95
C HIS A 64 -5.47 27.58 1.53
N ASP A 65 -5.75 27.62 0.22
CA ASP A 65 -7.10 27.84 -0.26
C ASP A 65 -7.99 26.96 0.61
N PRO A 66 -8.91 27.53 1.38
CA PRO A 66 -9.73 26.74 2.26
C PRO A 66 -10.74 26.04 1.36
N ILE A 67 -10.34 24.86 0.87
CA ILE A 67 -11.21 23.85 0.26
C ILE A 67 -12.41 23.53 1.20
N PHE A 68 -12.36 24.00 2.46
CA PHE A 68 -13.27 23.64 3.53
C PHE A 68 -14.10 24.81 4.12
N SER A 69 -14.21 25.96 3.44
CA SER A 69 -15.11 27.06 3.88
C SER A 69 -16.57 26.89 3.46
N LEU A 70 -17.04 25.66 3.17
CA LEU A 70 -18.45 25.43 2.87
C LEU A 70 -19.22 25.26 4.19
N PRO A 71 -20.35 25.98 4.39
CA PRO A 71 -21.28 25.64 5.46
C PRO A 71 -21.72 24.19 5.22
N VAL A 72 -21.33 23.29 6.13
CA VAL A 72 -21.66 21.86 6.03
C VAL A 72 -23.13 21.68 6.37
N GLU A 73 -24.00 22.02 5.42
CA GLU A 73 -25.37 21.55 5.42
C GLU A 73 -25.37 20.09 4.98
N VAL A 74 -26.15 19.27 5.68
CA VAL A 74 -26.20 17.80 5.56
C VAL A 74 -26.59 17.34 4.14
N GLU A 75 -27.11 18.24 3.30
CA GLU A 75 -27.38 18.01 1.87
C GLU A 75 -26.12 17.69 1.04
N ALA A 76 -24.92 18.04 1.51
CA ALA A 76 -23.66 17.68 0.86
C ALA A 76 -23.43 16.16 0.71
N LEU A 77 -24.18 15.32 1.43
CA LEU A 77 -24.14 13.86 1.29
C LEU A 77 -24.83 13.34 0.01
N GLN A 78 -25.53 14.17 -0.75
CA GLN A 78 -26.22 13.76 -1.98
C GLN A 78 -25.38 13.93 -3.26
N VAL A 79 -24.22 14.60 -3.19
CA VAL A 79 -23.34 14.74 -4.35
C VAL A 79 -22.79 13.35 -4.75
N PRO A 80 -22.90 12.93 -6.03
CA PRO A 80 -22.30 11.68 -6.49
C PRO A 80 -20.78 11.77 -6.31
N PHE A 81 -20.17 10.64 -5.94
CA PHE A 81 -18.73 10.62 -5.78
C PHE A 81 -18.03 10.74 -7.14
N GLN A 82 -16.97 11.54 -7.22
CA GLN A 82 -16.25 11.73 -8.48
C GLN A 82 -15.63 10.42 -8.98
N HIS A 83 -15.24 9.53 -8.07
CA HIS A 83 -14.65 8.25 -8.45
C HIS A 83 -15.59 7.31 -9.21
N ASP A 84 -16.90 7.53 -9.19
CA ASP A 84 -17.86 6.74 -9.98
C ASP A 84 -17.64 6.93 -11.50
N THR A 85 -16.89 7.97 -11.90
CA THR A 85 -16.54 8.27 -13.30
C THR A 85 -15.27 7.58 -13.78
N ILE A 86 -14.49 6.95 -12.90
CA ILE A 86 -13.21 6.33 -13.24
C ILE A 86 -13.34 4.81 -13.28
N SER A 87 -12.90 4.19 -14.38
CA SER A 87 -12.75 2.74 -14.42
C SER A 87 -11.61 2.30 -13.50
N LEU A 88 -11.96 1.45 -12.54
CA LEU A 88 -11.00 0.72 -11.70
C LEU A 88 -10.82 -0.73 -12.20
N ASP A 89 -11.10 -0.99 -13.47
CA ASP A 89 -10.91 -2.32 -14.04
C ASP A 89 -9.44 -2.71 -14.09
N TYR A 90 -9.16 -3.98 -13.88
CA TYR A 90 -7.79 -4.46 -13.91
C TYR A 90 -7.28 -4.51 -15.34
N CYS A 91 -6.06 -4.02 -15.55
CA CYS A 91 -5.34 -4.23 -16.78
C CYS A 91 -4.98 -5.70 -16.93
N ASP A 92 -4.99 -6.18 -18.16
CA ASP A 92 -4.47 -7.51 -18.47
C ASP A 92 -2.98 -7.62 -18.09
N TYR A 93 -2.59 -8.76 -17.53
CA TYR A 93 -1.20 -9.06 -17.20
C TYR A 93 -0.82 -10.47 -17.65
N GLY A 94 0.34 -10.62 -18.29
CA GLY A 94 0.93 -11.92 -18.54
C GLY A 94 0.17 -12.81 -19.53
N LYS A 95 -0.77 -12.24 -20.31
CA LYS A 95 -1.37 -12.95 -21.46
C LYS A 95 -0.24 -13.37 -22.43
N ALA A 96 -0.37 -14.53 -23.06
CA ALA A 96 0.68 -15.19 -23.85
C ALA A 96 1.28 -14.35 -25.03
N ASN A 97 0.74 -13.17 -25.28
CA ASN A 97 1.24 -12.25 -26.29
C ASN A 97 2.45 -11.46 -25.75
N LYS A 98 3.65 -11.89 -26.12
CA LYS A 98 4.94 -11.24 -25.78
C LYS A 98 5.02 -9.75 -26.16
N LYS A 99 4.09 -9.25 -26.98
CA LYS A 99 4.01 -7.83 -27.37
C LYS A 99 3.39 -6.92 -26.30
N LEU A 100 2.76 -7.46 -25.25
CA LEU A 100 2.09 -6.65 -24.22
C LEU A 100 3.01 -6.20 -23.06
N TRP A 101 4.31 -6.51 -23.12
CA TRP A 101 5.24 -6.18 -22.04
C TRP A 101 5.27 -4.69 -21.63
N PRO A 102 5.09 -3.70 -22.54
CA PRO A 102 5.07 -2.28 -22.18
C PRO A 102 3.88 -1.91 -21.31
N LYS A 103 2.80 -2.71 -21.36
CA LYS A 103 1.64 -2.59 -20.48
C LYS A 103 1.85 -3.37 -19.18
N ASP A 104 2.50 -4.53 -19.27
CA ASP A 104 2.77 -5.39 -18.10
C ASP A 104 3.62 -4.70 -17.03
N ILE A 105 4.50 -3.75 -17.40
CA ILE A 105 5.34 -3.01 -16.44
C ILE A 105 4.52 -2.16 -15.46
N PHE A 106 3.37 -1.64 -15.92
CA PHE A 106 2.43 -0.85 -15.14
C PHE A 106 1.39 -1.74 -14.45
N ALA A 107 0.88 -2.74 -15.19
CA ALA A 107 -0.26 -3.55 -14.79
C ALA A 107 -0.15 -4.10 -13.36
N VAL A 108 1.04 -4.56 -12.96
CA VAL A 108 1.20 -5.19 -11.63
C VAL A 108 0.94 -4.21 -10.49
N VAL A 109 1.56 -3.03 -10.54
CA VAL A 109 1.43 -2.05 -9.46
C VAL A 109 0.10 -1.33 -9.57
N HIS A 110 -0.34 -0.99 -10.78
CA HIS A 110 -1.62 -0.29 -10.98
C HIS A 110 -2.80 -1.16 -10.58
N ASN A 111 -2.79 -2.47 -10.88
CA ASN A 111 -3.86 -3.36 -10.42
C ASN A 111 -3.86 -3.53 -8.90
N ALA A 112 -2.68 -3.53 -8.26
CA ALA A 112 -2.59 -3.51 -6.81
C ALA A 112 -3.20 -2.21 -6.23
N LEU A 113 -2.88 -1.05 -6.81
CA LEU A 113 -3.46 0.23 -6.43
C LEU A 113 -4.97 0.26 -6.68
N ARG A 114 -5.47 -0.18 -7.84
CA ARG A 114 -6.91 -0.29 -8.12
C ARG A 114 -7.63 -1.20 -7.14
N SER A 115 -7.01 -2.32 -6.72
CA SER A 115 -7.57 -3.17 -5.67
C SER A 115 -7.73 -2.40 -4.35
N GLU A 116 -6.74 -1.59 -3.99
CA GLU A 116 -6.81 -0.74 -2.79
C GLU A 116 -7.81 0.41 -2.93
N LEU A 117 -7.96 1.00 -4.11
CA LEU A 117 -8.97 2.02 -4.38
C LEU A 117 -10.39 1.44 -4.36
N LYS A 118 -10.58 0.20 -4.82
CA LYS A 118 -11.86 -0.52 -4.66
C LYS A 118 -12.19 -0.75 -3.19
N ASP A 119 -11.20 -1.19 -2.40
CA ASP A 119 -11.34 -1.35 -0.95
C ASP A 119 -11.68 0.02 -0.29
N LEU A 120 -11.04 1.11 -0.74
CA LEU A 120 -11.36 2.47 -0.32
C LEU A 120 -12.81 2.87 -0.64
N SER A 121 -13.28 2.62 -1.86
CA SER A 121 -14.67 2.89 -2.24
C SER A 121 -15.68 2.08 -1.42
N VAL A 122 -15.33 0.87 -0.98
CA VAL A 122 -16.15 0.11 -0.02
C VAL A 122 -16.18 0.81 1.34
N LEU A 123 -15.02 1.24 1.86
CA LEU A 123 -14.93 1.98 3.11
C LEU A 123 -15.71 3.31 3.05
N LEU A 124 -15.65 4.03 1.93
CA LEU A 124 -16.40 5.27 1.69
C LEU A 124 -17.91 5.04 1.75
N ARG A 125 -18.40 4.03 1.04
CA ARG A 125 -19.84 3.66 1.07
C ARG A 125 -20.28 3.25 2.47
N ALA A 126 -19.44 2.51 3.20
CA ALA A 126 -19.71 2.11 4.57
C ALA A 126 -19.73 3.31 5.53
N LEU A 127 -18.76 4.23 5.42
CA LEU A 127 -18.73 5.49 6.19
C LEU A 127 -20.00 6.31 5.96
N LYS A 128 -20.38 6.49 4.70
CA LYS A 128 -21.61 7.20 4.31
C LYS A 128 -22.85 6.56 4.91
N LYS A 129 -22.96 5.23 4.87
CA LYS A 129 -24.12 4.49 5.38
C LYS A 129 -24.22 4.48 6.91
N VAL A 130 -23.10 4.35 7.61
CA VAL A 130 -23.08 4.44 9.09
C VAL A 130 -23.35 5.88 9.54
N GLY A 131 -22.80 6.86 8.82
CA GLY A 131 -23.14 8.27 8.92
C GLY A 131 -23.15 8.81 10.37
N PRO A 132 -24.29 9.27 10.89
CA PRO A 132 -24.38 9.80 12.27
C PRO A 132 -23.99 8.81 13.38
N GLN A 133 -24.00 7.50 13.10
CA GLN A 133 -23.69 6.46 14.08
C GLN A 133 -22.18 6.15 14.18
N LEU A 134 -21.35 6.95 13.51
CA LEU A 134 -19.89 6.81 13.57
C LEU A 134 -19.36 7.13 14.96
N ARG A 135 -18.44 6.29 15.43
CA ARG A 135 -17.74 6.35 16.72
C ARG A 135 -16.28 6.70 16.47
N VAL A 136 -15.60 7.25 17.48
CA VAL A 136 -14.14 7.52 17.41
C VAL A 136 -13.34 6.25 17.06
N GLY A 137 -13.79 5.10 17.56
CA GLY A 137 -13.21 3.79 17.24
C GLY A 137 -13.22 3.46 15.74
N ASP A 138 -14.14 4.00 14.95
CA ASP A 138 -14.21 3.75 13.50
C ASP A 138 -13.02 4.34 12.77
N PHE A 139 -12.67 5.59 13.09
CA PHE A 139 -11.47 6.24 12.55
C PHE A 139 -10.18 5.53 12.98
N SER A 140 -10.18 5.00 14.20
CA SER A 140 -9.04 4.22 14.73
C SER A 140 -8.82 2.91 13.98
N VAL A 141 -9.88 2.30 13.44
CA VAL A 141 -9.80 1.10 12.58
C VAL A 141 -9.37 1.48 11.15
N ILE A 142 -9.82 2.62 10.64
CA ILE A 142 -9.44 3.10 9.30
C ILE A 142 -7.96 3.50 9.25
N ARG A 143 -7.41 4.07 10.32
CA ARG A 143 -6.03 4.60 10.34
C ARG A 143 -4.97 3.55 9.99
N PRO A 144 -4.92 2.34 10.60
CA PRO A 144 -3.96 1.31 10.22
C PRO A 144 -4.10 0.86 8.76
N TRP A 145 -5.33 0.69 8.26
CA TRP A 145 -5.57 0.38 6.85
C TRP A 145 -5.01 1.49 5.94
N TRP A 146 -5.32 2.74 6.26
CA TRP A 146 -4.85 3.91 5.52
C TRP A 146 -3.32 4.00 5.50
N GLN A 147 -2.66 3.69 6.61
CA GLN A 147 -1.19 3.68 6.68
C GLN A 147 -0.52 2.66 5.75
N VAL A 148 -1.20 1.57 5.42
CA VAL A 148 -0.73 0.61 4.42
C VAL A 148 -0.97 1.17 3.01
N CYS A 149 -2.21 1.57 2.72
CA CYS A 149 -2.61 2.11 1.43
C CYS A 149 -1.80 3.36 1.02
N SER A 150 -1.72 4.37 1.89
CA SER A 150 -0.90 5.58 1.67
C SER A 150 0.58 5.27 1.50
N GLY A 151 1.12 4.34 2.28
CA GLY A 151 2.51 3.90 2.17
C GLY A 151 2.80 3.33 0.78
N VAL A 152 1.90 2.51 0.27
CA VAL A 152 1.99 1.87 -1.06
C VAL A 152 1.89 2.89 -2.18
N ILE A 153 0.94 3.83 -2.10
CA ILE A 153 0.81 4.92 -3.08
C ILE A 153 2.10 5.75 -3.13
N LEU A 154 2.62 6.16 -1.97
CA LEU A 154 3.85 6.95 -1.93
C LEU A 154 5.08 6.16 -2.38
N ASP A 155 5.17 4.88 -2.04
CA ASP A 155 6.26 4.01 -2.50
C ASP A 155 6.22 3.84 -4.03
N TYR A 156 5.03 3.71 -4.62
CA TYR A 156 4.85 3.67 -6.07
C TYR A 156 5.38 4.93 -6.74
N ILE A 157 4.90 6.11 -6.31
CA ILE A 157 5.35 7.39 -6.87
C ILE A 157 6.87 7.57 -6.71
N ASP A 158 7.43 7.21 -5.54
CA ASP A 158 8.88 7.28 -5.29
C ASP A 158 9.68 6.32 -6.22
N ALA A 159 9.16 5.13 -6.48
CA ALA A 159 9.80 4.16 -7.37
C ALA A 159 9.78 4.62 -8.82
N GLU A 160 8.68 5.23 -9.26
CA GLU A 160 8.55 5.78 -10.60
C GLU A 160 9.54 6.92 -10.84
N GLU A 161 9.52 7.94 -9.97
CA GLU A 161 10.42 9.09 -10.07
C GLU A 161 11.89 8.69 -10.05
N LYS A 162 12.20 7.60 -9.35
CA LYS A 162 13.58 7.13 -9.19
C LYS A 162 14.07 6.23 -10.32
N TYR A 163 13.20 5.43 -10.91
CA TYR A 163 13.63 4.38 -11.85
C TYR A 163 12.86 4.40 -13.17
N LEU A 164 11.53 4.51 -13.13
CA LEU A 164 10.70 4.34 -14.32
C LEU A 164 10.72 5.60 -15.20
N ILE A 165 10.43 6.77 -14.61
CA ILE A 165 10.36 8.04 -15.35
C ILE A 165 11.71 8.38 -15.99
N PRO A 166 12.86 8.33 -15.29
CA PRO A 166 14.15 8.60 -15.93
C PRO A 166 14.48 7.64 -17.07
N TRP A 167 14.01 6.39 -16.97
CA TRP A 167 14.19 5.40 -18.03
C TRP A 167 13.31 5.71 -19.25
N ILE A 168 12.05 6.12 -19.05
CA ILE A 168 11.15 6.57 -20.12
C ILE A 168 11.65 7.86 -20.78
N GLU A 169 12.11 8.85 -20.01
CA GLU A 169 12.65 10.11 -20.53
C GLU A 169 13.83 9.85 -21.47
N LYS A 170 14.76 8.98 -21.06
CA LYS A 170 15.88 8.55 -21.90
C LYS A 170 15.42 7.87 -23.21
N ALA A 171 14.33 7.11 -23.16
CA ALA A 171 13.74 6.48 -24.34
C ALA A 171 13.25 7.54 -25.34
N ILE A 172 12.64 8.61 -24.84
CA ILE A 172 12.07 9.69 -25.66
C ILE A 172 13.16 10.56 -26.28
N GLU A 173 14.28 10.77 -25.61
CA GLU A 173 15.42 11.54 -26.15
C GLU A 173 15.87 10.99 -27.51
N GLY A 174 15.87 9.66 -27.66
CA GLY A 174 16.28 8.97 -28.88
C GLY A 174 15.22 8.82 -29.98
N GLN A 175 13.98 9.30 -29.79
CA GLN A 175 12.89 9.15 -30.78
C GLN A 175 12.77 10.32 -31.75
N GLU A 176 12.05 10.11 -32.86
CA GLU A 176 11.61 11.18 -33.76
C GLU A 176 10.68 12.16 -33.04
N ALA A 177 10.74 13.45 -33.39
CA ALA A 177 9.98 14.52 -32.73
C ALA A 177 8.46 14.29 -32.72
N SER A 178 7.92 13.59 -33.72
CA SER A 178 6.50 13.23 -33.86
C SER A 178 5.99 12.23 -32.82
N LEU A 179 6.89 11.44 -32.23
CA LEU A 179 6.57 10.39 -31.24
C LEU A 179 6.86 10.84 -29.80
N LYS A 180 7.46 12.03 -29.61
CA LYS A 180 7.79 12.53 -28.27
C LYS A 180 6.53 13.09 -27.61
N PRO A 181 6.15 12.59 -26.41
CA PRO A 181 5.29 13.36 -25.53
C PRO A 181 5.87 14.76 -25.38
N SER A 182 5.00 15.78 -25.43
CA SER A 182 5.46 17.16 -25.27
C SER A 182 6.16 17.32 -23.92
N GLY A 183 7.15 18.21 -23.80
CA GLY A 183 7.77 18.50 -22.50
C GLY A 183 6.75 18.97 -21.44
N GLN A 184 5.59 19.46 -21.87
CA GLN A 184 4.45 19.78 -21.02
C GLN A 184 3.86 18.54 -20.35
N PHE A 185 3.90 17.37 -20.99
CA PHE A 185 3.37 16.12 -20.43
C PHE A 185 4.09 15.71 -19.15
N PHE A 186 5.43 15.63 -19.15
CA PHE A 186 6.20 15.28 -17.94
C PHE A 186 6.03 16.28 -16.82
N SER A 187 5.94 17.57 -17.16
CA SER A 187 5.62 18.63 -16.20
C SER A 187 4.24 18.43 -15.59
N GLU A 188 3.22 18.11 -16.39
CA GLU A 188 1.87 17.82 -15.91
C GLU A 188 1.84 16.58 -15.01
N MET A 189 2.51 15.50 -15.40
CA MET A 189 2.62 14.28 -14.59
C MET A 189 3.32 14.54 -13.26
N GLY A 190 4.37 15.39 -13.27
CA GLY A 190 5.02 15.86 -12.04
C GLY A 190 4.09 16.62 -11.11
N LYS A 191 3.26 17.51 -11.66
CA LYS A 191 2.22 18.23 -10.89
C LYS A 191 1.21 17.26 -10.29
N LYS A 192 0.72 16.28 -11.07
CA LYS A 192 -0.23 15.26 -10.59
C LYS A 192 0.36 14.42 -9.46
N ARG A 193 1.62 14.00 -9.55
CA ARG A 193 2.31 13.32 -8.43
C ARG A 193 2.35 14.18 -7.17
N ALA A 194 2.70 15.46 -7.29
CA ALA A 194 2.72 16.38 -6.16
C ALA A 194 1.33 16.58 -5.53
N GLU A 195 0.28 16.69 -6.35
CA GLU A 195 -1.10 16.77 -5.91
C GLU A 195 -1.54 15.51 -5.15
N ILE A 196 -1.25 14.32 -5.69
CA ILE A 196 -1.56 13.04 -5.04
C ILE A 196 -0.85 12.97 -3.68
N ARG A 197 0.43 13.35 -3.60
CA ARG A 197 1.17 13.41 -2.33
C ARG A 197 0.52 14.38 -1.33
N GLY A 198 0.05 15.54 -1.81
CA GLY A 198 -0.70 16.50 -1.01
C GLY A 198 -1.95 15.88 -0.39
N VAL A 199 -2.80 15.27 -1.21
CA VAL A 199 -4.02 14.61 -0.73
C VAL A 199 -3.72 13.47 0.24
N VAL A 200 -2.69 12.65 -0.03
CA VAL A 200 -2.26 11.58 0.89
C VAL A 200 -1.79 12.15 2.22
N HIS A 201 -1.04 13.25 2.21
CA HIS A 201 -0.58 13.92 3.41
C HIS A 201 -1.74 14.49 4.24
N ASP A 202 -2.68 15.16 3.58
CA ASP A 202 -3.84 15.78 4.23
C ASP A 202 -4.73 14.72 4.88
N ALA A 203 -5.06 13.64 4.16
CA ALA A 203 -5.83 12.52 4.72
C ALA A 203 -5.11 11.84 5.90
N THR A 204 -3.78 11.72 5.84
CA THR A 204 -2.97 11.17 6.94
C THR A 204 -3.03 12.05 8.18
N ASN A 205 -2.91 13.36 8.01
CA ASN A 205 -3.00 14.32 9.12
C ASN A 205 -4.40 14.36 9.71
N MET A 206 -5.45 14.35 8.88
CA MET A 206 -6.84 14.29 9.35
C MET A 206 -7.09 13.04 10.19
N LEU A 207 -6.69 11.85 9.70
CA LEU A 207 -6.85 10.62 10.46
C LEU A 207 -6.06 10.62 11.77
N LYS A 208 -4.87 11.22 11.77
CA LYS A 208 -4.08 11.41 12.99
C LYS A 208 -4.85 12.30 13.98
N ASP A 209 -5.32 13.45 13.53
CA ASP A 209 -6.04 14.42 14.37
C ASP A 209 -7.41 13.89 14.86
N PHE A 210 -8.05 12.99 14.11
CA PHE A 210 -9.31 12.36 14.53
C PHE A 210 -9.12 11.26 15.56
N CYS A 211 -7.99 10.55 15.51
CA CYS A 211 -7.70 9.41 16.39
C CYS A 211 -6.95 9.81 17.65
N ASP A 212 -6.00 10.74 17.53
CA ASP A 212 -5.26 11.26 18.67
C ASP A 212 -6.19 12.22 19.43
N ALA A 213 -6.24 12.13 20.77
CA ALA A 213 -7.18 12.92 21.59
C ALA A 213 -7.15 14.39 21.13
N PRO A 214 -8.26 14.90 20.54
CA PRO A 214 -8.20 16.14 19.81
C PRO A 214 -7.89 17.23 20.83
N ASP A 215 -6.81 17.98 20.59
CA ASP A 215 -6.49 19.15 21.37
C ASP A 215 -7.73 20.05 21.39
N PRO A 216 -8.35 20.30 22.56
CA PRO A 216 -9.61 21.03 22.64
C PRO A 216 -9.50 22.48 22.12
N THR A 217 -8.28 22.98 21.95
CA THR A 217 -8.00 24.30 21.36
C THR A 217 -8.02 24.30 19.83
N LYS A 218 -7.93 23.13 19.18
CA LYS A 218 -7.98 23.01 17.72
C LYS A 218 -9.42 22.87 17.24
N GLY A 219 -9.78 23.60 16.18
CA GLY A 219 -11.14 23.61 15.62
C GLY A 219 -11.72 22.23 15.29
N LEU A 220 -10.87 21.24 14.97
CA LEU A 220 -11.26 19.85 14.68
C LEU A 220 -11.88 19.14 15.90
N ALA A 221 -11.54 19.54 17.13
CA ALA A 221 -12.10 18.95 18.35
C ALA A 221 -13.61 19.18 18.46
N LYS A 222 -14.11 20.30 17.92
CA LYS A 222 -15.51 20.71 17.96
C LYS A 222 -16.36 20.05 16.87
N MET A 223 -15.73 19.38 15.90
CA MET A 223 -16.45 18.72 14.81
C MET A 223 -17.11 17.42 15.30
N SER A 224 -18.37 17.23 14.93
CA SER A 224 -19.07 15.95 15.04
C SER A 224 -18.38 14.86 14.20
N ASN A 225 -18.56 13.59 14.58
CA ASN A 225 -18.02 12.47 13.80
C ASN A 225 -18.54 12.44 12.36
N ALA A 226 -19.79 12.90 12.13
CA ALA A 226 -20.35 13.02 10.78
C ALA A 226 -19.58 14.04 9.94
N GLN A 227 -19.26 15.23 10.49
CA GLN A 227 -18.46 16.24 9.80
C GLN A 227 -17.04 15.72 9.51
N ARG A 228 -16.41 15.05 10.47
CA ARG A 228 -15.08 14.42 10.28
C ARG A 228 -15.11 13.39 9.14
N ALA A 229 -16.16 12.58 9.09
CA ALA A 229 -16.36 11.59 8.04
C ALA A 229 -16.56 12.25 6.67
N ILE A 230 -17.35 13.32 6.57
CA ILE A 230 -17.55 14.07 5.33
C ILE A 230 -16.21 14.61 4.80
N MET A 231 -15.39 15.21 5.66
CA MET A 231 -14.07 15.70 5.27
C MET A 231 -13.16 14.57 4.78
N LEU A 232 -13.08 13.47 5.53
CA LEU A 232 -12.28 12.31 5.16
C LEU A 232 -12.74 11.70 3.82
N MET A 233 -14.05 11.58 3.63
CA MET A 233 -14.63 11.08 2.38
C MET A 233 -14.27 11.98 1.20
N GLY A 234 -14.29 13.30 1.37
CA GLY A 234 -13.86 14.25 0.34
C GLY A 234 -12.39 14.06 -0.06
N CYS A 235 -11.49 13.88 0.91
CA CYS A 235 -10.08 13.61 0.63
C CYS A 235 -9.88 12.28 -0.12
N PHE A 236 -10.57 11.24 0.32
CA PHE A 236 -10.49 9.92 -0.31
C PHE A 236 -11.08 9.90 -1.71
N ASP A 237 -12.21 10.57 -1.95
CA ASP A 237 -12.80 10.71 -3.29
C ASP A 237 -11.84 11.43 -4.24
N ALA A 238 -11.27 12.56 -3.79
CA ALA A 238 -10.26 13.30 -4.54
C ALA A 238 -9.02 12.45 -4.85
N LEU A 239 -8.59 11.59 -3.92
CA LEU A 239 -7.48 10.67 -4.13
C LEU A 239 -7.78 9.63 -5.20
N VAL A 240 -8.93 8.92 -5.08
CA VAL A 240 -9.32 7.89 -6.05
C VAL A 240 -9.41 8.52 -7.44
N PHE A 241 -10.00 9.71 -7.54
CA PHE A 241 -10.11 10.45 -8.78
C PHE A 241 -8.73 10.79 -9.38
N ARG A 242 -7.86 11.45 -8.61
CA ARG A 242 -6.55 11.90 -9.10
C ARG A 242 -5.61 10.75 -9.43
N LEU A 243 -5.54 9.73 -8.58
CA LEU A 243 -4.68 8.57 -8.80
C LEU A 243 -5.18 7.72 -9.98
N GLY A 244 -6.49 7.55 -10.12
CA GLY A 244 -7.09 6.87 -11.26
C GLY A 244 -6.74 7.55 -12.57
N LEU A 245 -6.96 8.87 -12.68
CA LEU A 245 -6.58 9.65 -13.87
C LEU A 245 -5.08 9.60 -14.17
N TYR A 246 -4.25 9.63 -13.13
CA TYR A 246 -2.80 9.53 -13.29
C TYR A 246 -2.41 8.20 -13.93
N MET A 247 -2.87 7.07 -13.36
CA MET A 247 -2.57 5.73 -13.90
C MET A 247 -3.12 5.54 -15.32
N THR A 248 -4.33 6.03 -15.61
CA THR A 248 -4.90 5.97 -16.98
C THR A 248 -4.01 6.69 -17.98
N LYS A 249 -3.54 7.90 -17.67
CA LYS A 249 -2.65 8.65 -18.57
C LYS A 249 -1.33 7.92 -18.82
N GLU A 250 -0.76 7.27 -17.81
CA GLU A 250 0.45 6.47 -17.98
C GLU A 250 0.22 5.29 -18.91
N GLU A 251 -0.88 4.56 -18.71
CA GLU A 251 -1.23 3.39 -19.50
C GLU A 251 -1.62 3.72 -20.94
N GLU A 252 -2.08 4.93 -21.21
CA GLU A 252 -2.36 5.43 -22.56
C GLU A 252 -1.08 5.81 -23.30
N ILE A 253 -0.16 6.53 -22.65
CA ILE A 253 0.94 7.20 -23.36
C ILE A 253 2.24 6.41 -23.29
N PHE A 254 2.61 5.87 -22.12
CA PHE A 254 3.92 5.26 -21.94
C PHE A 254 4.11 3.94 -22.71
N PRO A 255 3.11 3.05 -22.83
CA PRO A 255 3.27 1.86 -23.65
C PRO A 255 3.68 2.17 -25.09
N GLU A 256 3.08 3.17 -25.75
CA GLU A 256 3.41 3.54 -27.13
C GLU A 256 4.85 4.04 -27.25
N VAL A 257 5.27 4.90 -26.31
CA VAL A 257 6.67 5.38 -26.22
C VAL A 257 7.64 4.22 -26.07
N LEU A 258 7.33 3.28 -25.16
CA LEU A 258 8.19 2.13 -24.88
C LEU A 258 8.23 1.14 -26.05
N GLU A 259 7.12 0.92 -26.76
CA GLU A 259 7.06 0.09 -27.98
C GLU A 259 7.94 0.67 -29.10
N GLY A 260 7.89 1.99 -29.30
CA GLY A 260 8.67 2.67 -30.34
C GLY A 260 10.17 2.68 -30.07
N HIS A 261 10.60 2.67 -28.81
CA HIS A 261 12.03 2.74 -28.45
C HIS A 261 12.67 1.37 -28.16
N TYR A 262 11.97 0.50 -27.44
CA TYR A 262 12.52 -0.75 -26.95
C TYR A 262 11.95 -1.93 -27.72
N THR A 263 12.60 -2.27 -28.84
CA THR A 263 12.11 -3.36 -29.71
C THR A 263 12.26 -4.75 -29.10
N SER A 264 13.19 -4.97 -28.15
CA SER A 264 13.36 -6.31 -27.52
C SER A 264 14.38 -6.41 -26.38
N GLU A 265 14.90 -5.30 -25.81
CA GLU A 265 15.93 -5.37 -24.76
C GLU A 265 15.35 -5.83 -23.40
N LYS A 266 15.03 -7.13 -23.36
CA LYS A 266 14.60 -7.88 -22.18
C LYS A 266 15.49 -7.58 -20.98
N LYS A 267 16.79 -7.40 -21.19
CA LYS A 267 17.77 -7.17 -20.13
C LYS A 267 17.61 -5.81 -19.44
N GLU A 268 17.37 -4.71 -20.16
CA GLU A 268 17.19 -3.39 -19.51
C GLU A 268 15.83 -3.32 -18.83
N ARG A 269 14.77 -3.80 -19.50
CA ARG A 269 13.43 -3.93 -18.92
C ARG A 269 13.45 -4.73 -17.61
N ASP A 270 14.00 -5.94 -17.63
CA ASP A 270 14.06 -6.82 -16.46
C ASP A 270 14.90 -6.18 -15.33
N GLN A 271 15.91 -5.36 -15.67
CA GLN A 271 16.65 -4.57 -14.68
C GLN A 271 15.81 -3.47 -14.04
N ILE A 272 15.01 -2.72 -14.80
CA ILE A 272 14.14 -1.66 -14.26
C ILE A 272 13.06 -2.28 -13.38
N ILE A 273 12.37 -3.32 -13.87
CA ILE A 273 11.40 -4.09 -13.08
C ILE A 273 12.06 -4.61 -11.80
N GLY A 274 13.25 -5.20 -11.91
CA GLY A 274 14.00 -5.68 -10.75
C GLY A 274 14.36 -4.58 -9.75
N LYS A 275 14.71 -3.36 -10.21
CA LYS A 275 14.98 -2.20 -9.35
C LYS A 275 13.72 -1.73 -8.62
N MET A 276 12.59 -1.62 -9.33
CA MET A 276 11.30 -1.23 -8.74
C MET A 276 10.83 -2.25 -7.72
N VAL A 277 10.80 -3.53 -8.09
CA VAL A 277 10.48 -4.64 -7.19
C VAL A 277 11.37 -4.61 -5.95
N LYS A 278 12.69 -4.50 -6.12
CA LYS A 278 13.64 -4.43 -5.00
C LYS A 278 13.39 -3.19 -4.13
N PHE A 279 12.97 -2.08 -4.72
CA PHE A 279 12.59 -0.88 -3.97
C PHE A 279 11.37 -1.16 -3.09
N TYR A 280 10.29 -1.66 -3.68
CA TYR A 280 9.05 -2.01 -2.98
C TYR A 280 9.29 -2.97 -1.82
N VAL A 281 10.05 -4.04 -2.06
CA VAL A 281 10.21 -5.09 -1.06
C VAL A 281 11.33 -4.81 -0.05
N LYS A 282 12.33 -3.96 -0.34
CA LYS A 282 13.44 -3.71 0.61
C LYS A 282 13.48 -2.31 1.22
N LYS A 283 12.89 -1.34 0.55
CA LYS A 283 12.98 0.09 0.91
C LYS A 283 11.62 0.76 1.09
N GLY A 284 10.55 0.12 0.63
CA GLY A 284 9.20 0.61 0.79
C GLY A 284 8.83 0.78 2.26
N ARG A 285 7.98 1.75 2.54
CA ARG A 285 7.43 2.04 3.87
C ARG A 285 6.67 0.84 4.46
N ARG A 286 6.13 -0.04 3.59
CA ARG A 286 5.28 -1.19 3.94
C ARG A 286 5.67 -2.45 3.16
N CYS A 287 6.95 -2.81 3.21
CA CYS A 287 7.51 -3.92 2.43
C CYS A 287 6.79 -5.27 2.61
N ASP A 288 6.29 -5.54 3.81
CA ASP A 288 5.56 -6.75 4.18
C ASP A 288 4.21 -6.87 3.46
N SER A 289 3.45 -5.78 3.47
CA SER A 289 2.11 -5.69 2.90
C SER A 289 2.16 -5.52 1.38
N MET A 290 3.15 -4.78 0.88
CA MET A 290 3.36 -4.54 -0.55
C MET A 290 3.48 -5.85 -1.35
N LEU A 291 4.18 -6.85 -0.81
CA LEU A 291 4.32 -8.15 -1.47
C LEU A 291 2.96 -8.85 -1.70
N VAL A 292 2.08 -8.79 -0.69
CA VAL A 292 0.73 -9.37 -0.75
C VAL A 292 -0.13 -8.56 -1.72
N LEU A 293 -0.04 -7.23 -1.67
CA LEU A 293 -0.77 -6.31 -2.55
C LEU A 293 -0.47 -6.53 -4.03
N LEU A 294 0.80 -6.65 -4.37
CA LEU A 294 1.24 -6.88 -5.76
C LEU A 294 0.74 -8.21 -6.34
N THR A 295 0.24 -9.13 -5.50
CA THR A 295 -0.15 -10.49 -5.92
C THR A 295 -1.62 -10.83 -5.68
N ARG A 296 -2.33 -10.18 -4.74
CA ARG A 296 -3.70 -10.55 -4.34
C ARG A 296 -4.74 -10.40 -5.45
N TRP A 297 -4.53 -9.48 -6.39
CA TRP A 297 -5.46 -9.21 -7.49
C TRP A 297 -5.32 -10.23 -8.65
N MET A 298 -4.23 -11.00 -8.69
CA MET A 298 -3.97 -11.96 -9.75
C MET A 298 -4.87 -13.20 -9.58
N THR A 299 -5.81 -13.39 -10.51
CA THR A 299 -6.74 -14.53 -10.53
C THR A 299 -6.10 -15.81 -11.08
N ASP A 300 -5.16 -15.71 -12.03
CA ASP A 300 -4.44 -16.87 -12.55
C ASP A 300 -3.40 -17.38 -11.54
N VAL A 301 -3.69 -18.54 -10.96
CA VAL A 301 -2.85 -19.20 -9.94
C VAL A 301 -1.44 -19.46 -10.46
N LYS A 302 -1.27 -19.79 -11.75
CA LYS A 302 0.04 -20.11 -12.33
C LYS A 302 0.92 -18.86 -12.41
N THR A 303 0.39 -17.78 -12.95
CA THR A 303 1.04 -16.47 -13.04
C THR A 303 1.37 -15.93 -11.65
N GLN A 304 0.40 -15.99 -10.74
CA GLN A 304 0.59 -15.57 -9.35
C GLN A 304 1.73 -16.36 -8.68
N LYS A 305 1.76 -17.69 -8.84
CA LYS A 305 2.83 -18.54 -8.27
C LYS A 305 4.21 -18.21 -8.87
N SER A 306 4.28 -17.97 -10.17
CA SER A 306 5.51 -17.59 -10.86
C SER A 306 6.04 -16.24 -10.35
N PHE A 307 5.16 -15.24 -10.27
CA PHE A 307 5.50 -13.91 -9.78
C PHE A 307 5.90 -13.92 -8.31
N LYS A 308 5.15 -14.65 -7.46
CA LYS A 308 5.51 -14.89 -6.05
C LYS A 308 6.89 -15.49 -5.91
N LYS A 309 7.23 -16.52 -6.70
CA LYS A 309 8.57 -17.13 -6.66
C LYS A 309 9.66 -16.10 -6.96
N ALA A 310 9.50 -15.33 -8.03
CA ALA A 310 10.46 -14.29 -8.41
C ALA A 310 10.64 -13.21 -7.32
N LEU A 311 9.57 -12.86 -6.61
CA LEU A 311 9.63 -11.91 -5.50
C LEU A 311 10.25 -12.49 -4.22
N LEU A 312 9.95 -13.75 -3.90
CA LEU A 312 10.44 -14.40 -2.69
C LEU A 312 11.94 -14.69 -2.76
N ASP A 313 12.45 -15.01 -3.94
CA ASP A 313 13.89 -15.15 -4.20
C ASP A 313 14.66 -13.85 -3.84
N VAL A 314 13.96 -12.70 -3.80
CA VAL A 314 14.55 -11.40 -3.44
C VAL A 314 14.47 -11.09 -1.94
N HIS A 315 13.50 -11.65 -1.21
CA HIS A 315 13.08 -11.16 0.11
C HIS A 315 13.25 -12.14 1.28
N ASP A 316 13.56 -13.42 1.06
CA ASP A 316 13.77 -14.42 2.12
C ASP A 316 12.68 -14.36 3.22
N CYS A 317 11.40 -14.35 2.82
CA CYS A 317 10.28 -14.25 3.74
C CYS A 317 9.26 -15.38 3.57
N ASN A 318 8.49 -15.60 4.64
CA ASN A 318 7.37 -16.54 4.62
C ASN A 318 6.12 -15.84 4.07
N TYR A 319 5.86 -15.97 2.75
CA TYR A 319 4.69 -15.36 2.11
C TYR A 319 3.37 -15.71 2.79
N LYS A 320 3.20 -16.96 3.24
CA LYS A 320 1.95 -17.41 3.88
C LYS A 320 1.69 -16.63 5.17
N PHE A 321 2.74 -16.40 5.97
CA PHE A 321 2.65 -15.57 7.16
C PHE A 321 2.27 -14.12 6.82
N LEU A 322 2.91 -13.52 5.81
CA LEU A 322 2.61 -12.17 5.36
C LEU A 322 1.16 -12.03 4.87
N GLN A 323 0.70 -13.00 4.09
CA GLN A 323 -0.67 -13.06 3.59
C GLN A 323 -1.67 -13.15 4.74
N THR A 324 -1.49 -14.08 5.69
CA THR A 324 -2.39 -14.20 6.84
C THR A 324 -2.41 -12.92 7.68
N ASN A 325 -1.25 -12.30 7.92
CA ASN A 325 -1.20 -11.04 8.65
C ASN A 325 -1.98 -9.95 7.89
N PHE A 326 -1.73 -9.80 6.60
CA PHE A 326 -2.43 -8.84 5.74
C PHE A 326 -3.96 -9.06 5.71
N GLU A 327 -4.40 -10.31 5.62
CA GLU A 327 -5.83 -10.67 5.65
C GLU A 327 -6.48 -10.27 6.99
N VAL A 328 -5.79 -10.47 8.11
CA VAL A 328 -6.31 -10.13 9.44
C VAL A 328 -6.27 -8.62 9.71
N THR A 329 -5.20 -7.93 9.30
CA THR A 329 -4.92 -6.55 9.71
C THR A 329 -5.18 -5.50 8.66
N HIS A 330 -5.50 -5.86 7.42
CA HIS A 330 -5.74 -4.89 6.35
C HIS A 330 -7.05 -5.20 5.62
N ALA A 331 -7.12 -6.35 4.94
CA ALA A 331 -8.34 -6.74 4.24
C ALA A 331 -9.51 -6.99 5.22
N GLY A 332 -9.22 -7.58 6.39
CA GLY A 332 -10.19 -7.85 7.44
C GLY A 332 -10.87 -6.59 7.97
N PHE A 333 -10.19 -5.44 7.98
CA PHE A 333 -10.80 -4.17 8.41
C PHE A 333 -11.87 -3.68 7.45
N VAL A 334 -11.62 -3.81 6.15
CA VAL A 334 -12.62 -3.46 5.12
C VAL A 334 -13.87 -4.31 5.29
N GLN A 335 -13.71 -5.62 5.54
CA GLN A 335 -14.84 -6.52 5.76
C GLN A 335 -15.59 -6.23 7.05
N GLN A 336 -14.90 -5.98 8.17
CA GLN A 336 -15.53 -5.59 9.43
C GLN A 336 -16.39 -4.33 9.28
N PHE A 337 -15.85 -3.34 8.56
CA PHE A 337 -16.55 -2.08 8.33
C PHE A 337 -17.75 -2.24 7.39
N ARG A 338 -17.60 -3.07 6.34
CA ARG A 338 -18.69 -3.47 5.43
C ARG A 338 -19.85 -4.14 6.19
N VAL A 339 -19.54 -5.12 7.04
CA VAL A 339 -20.52 -5.83 7.86
C VAL A 339 -21.23 -4.86 8.82
N ARG A 340 -20.47 -3.97 9.48
CA ARG A 340 -21.05 -2.95 10.36
C ARG A 340 -22.02 -2.01 9.61
N ALA A 341 -21.70 -1.66 8.38
CA ALA A 341 -22.58 -0.87 7.54
C ALA A 341 -23.77 -1.68 6.97
N GLY A 342 -23.83 -2.99 7.19
CA GLY A 342 -24.86 -3.86 6.60
C GLY A 342 -24.86 -3.82 5.07
N LEU A 343 -23.69 -3.70 4.45
CA LEU A 343 -23.53 -3.81 3.00
C LEU A 343 -23.46 -5.29 2.63
N GLN A 344 -24.26 -5.74 1.67
CA GLN A 344 -24.21 -7.12 1.19
C GLN A 344 -22.98 -7.35 0.31
N GLU A 345 -22.51 -8.61 0.24
CA GLU A 345 -21.50 -9.01 -0.74
C GLU A 345 -22.15 -8.98 -2.13
N SER A 346 -21.59 -8.13 -3.00
CA SER A 346 -21.97 -8.00 -4.40
C SER A 346 -21.39 -9.11 -5.25
#